data_AF-A0A9P6HKB3-F1
#
_entry.id   AF-A0A9P6HKB3-F1
#
_cell.length_a   1.000
_cell.length_b   1.000
_cell.length_c   1.000
_cell.angle_alpha   90.00
_cell.angle_beta   90.00
_cell.angle_gamma   90.00
#
_symmetry.space_group_name_H-M   'P 1'
#
loop_
_entity.id
_entity.type
_entity.pdbx_description
1 polymer ?
#
loop_
_entity_poly.entity_id
_entity_poly.type
_entity_poly.pdbx_seq_one_letter_code
_entity_poly.pdbx_strand_id
1 'polypeptide(L)'
;MGLHEFLPRIRSRLTLTPASANPGSGSIDLSRAIKLKEVVFLCEEFEDVWITAALKTLTPRPANLQKVAIHIPIPVRLSPVDEPFDVKKTIGGEVYSQWMDLDCVLVQLWESHAVCLQAICSTGGEEKVAREFIKGLLPEMTKRGRLEMVNKGGSY
;
A
#
# COMPACT_ATOMS: atom_id res chain seq x y z
N MET A 1 15.11 -28.43 -11.80
CA MET A 1 15.83 -27.50 -10.91
C MET A 1 15.16 -26.13 -11.08
N GLY A 2 14.34 -25.73 -10.10
CA GLY A 2 13.67 -24.42 -10.08
C GLY A 2 14.09 -23.71 -8.80
N LEU A 3 14.58 -22.49 -8.94
CA LEU A 3 15.26 -21.70 -7.91
C LEU A 3 14.38 -21.50 -6.66
N HIS A 4 14.58 -22.36 -5.67
CA HIS A 4 14.22 -22.15 -4.28
C HIS A 4 15.27 -21.19 -3.68
N GLU A 5 15.23 -19.91 -4.04
CA GLU A 5 16.22 -18.96 -3.56
C GLU A 5 15.65 -17.98 -2.52
N PHE A 6 15.98 -18.31 -1.26
CA PHE A 6 16.42 -17.38 -0.23
C PHE A 6 15.56 -16.13 0.02
N LEU A 7 14.59 -16.25 0.94
CA LEU A 7 14.39 -15.17 1.90
C LEU A 7 15.49 -15.32 2.96
N PRO A 8 16.54 -14.47 2.97
CA PRO A 8 17.59 -14.53 3.99
C PRO A 8 16.95 -14.24 5.34
N ARG A 9 17.43 -14.92 6.40
CA ARG A 9 17.21 -14.61 7.84
C ARG A 9 16.28 -13.40 8.05
N ILE A 10 14.99 -13.70 8.19
CA ILE A 10 13.87 -12.75 8.11
C ILE A 10 14.18 -11.48 8.92
N ARG A 11 14.50 -10.39 8.21
CA ARG A 11 14.47 -9.05 8.78
C ARG A 11 13.05 -8.82 9.29
N SER A 12 12.90 -8.19 10.45
CA SER A 12 11.58 -7.83 11.00
C SER A 12 10.79 -6.90 10.05
N ARG A 13 11.50 -6.25 9.12
CA ARG A 13 10.98 -5.35 8.11
C ARG A 13 11.33 -5.85 6.71
N LEU A 14 10.34 -5.91 5.83
CA LEU A 14 10.49 -6.24 4.42
C LEU A 14 10.01 -5.06 3.56
N THR A 15 10.80 -4.68 2.56
CA THR A 15 10.39 -3.70 1.55
C THR A 15 10.18 -4.44 0.23
N LEU A 16 9.01 -4.25 -0.37
CA LEU A 16 8.61 -4.90 -1.62
C LEU A 16 8.42 -3.86 -2.70
N THR A 17 8.89 -4.18 -3.91
CA THR A 17 8.75 -3.38 -5.13
C THR A 17 8.02 -4.19 -6.19
N PRO A 18 7.53 -3.58 -7.28
CA PRO A 18 6.90 -4.31 -8.37
C PRO A 18 7.80 -5.42 -8.94
N ALA A 19 9.11 -5.16 -9.03
CA ALA A 19 10.12 -6.15 -9.46
C ALA A 19 10.26 -7.37 -8.53
N SER A 20 9.69 -7.30 -7.33
CA SER A 20 9.66 -8.42 -6.38
C SER A 20 8.54 -9.41 -6.67
N ALA A 21 7.61 -9.08 -7.57
CA ALA A 21 6.50 -9.95 -7.98
C ALA A 21 7.00 -11.13 -8.83
N ASN A 22 6.40 -12.31 -8.62
CA ASN A 22 6.76 -13.49 -9.40
C ASN A 22 6.44 -13.27 -10.89
N PRO A 23 7.40 -13.52 -11.80
CA PRO A 23 7.23 -13.22 -13.23
C PRO A 23 6.14 -14.05 -13.93
N GLY A 24 5.57 -15.06 -13.26
CA GLY A 24 4.46 -15.87 -13.77
C GLY A 24 3.09 -15.59 -13.15
N SER A 25 3.02 -14.90 -12.00
CA SER A 25 1.74 -14.65 -11.29
C SER A 25 1.48 -13.18 -10.99
N GLY A 26 2.45 -12.30 -11.21
CA GLY A 26 2.32 -10.87 -10.87
C GLY A 26 2.05 -10.65 -9.36
N SER A 27 2.42 -11.60 -8.51
CA SER A 27 2.10 -11.58 -7.09
C SER A 27 3.27 -12.05 -6.23
N ILE A 28 3.31 -11.56 -4.99
CA ILE A 28 4.28 -11.93 -3.98
C ILE A 28 3.58 -12.79 -2.94
N ASP A 29 4.03 -14.03 -2.78
CA ASP A 29 3.47 -14.92 -1.77
C ASP A 29 4.10 -14.65 -0.39
N LEU A 30 3.30 -14.05 0.50
CA LEU A 30 3.66 -13.74 1.88
C LEU A 30 3.21 -14.81 2.88
N SER A 31 2.63 -15.94 2.42
CA SER A 31 2.11 -16.99 3.29
C SER A 31 3.15 -17.60 4.22
N ARG A 32 4.42 -17.58 3.81
CA ARG A 32 5.56 -18.13 4.56
C ARG A 32 6.26 -17.09 5.44
N ALA A 33 5.82 -15.83 5.43
CA ALA A 33 6.45 -14.71 6.13
C ALA A 33 6.07 -14.65 7.63
N ILE A 34 6.19 -15.77 8.34
CA ILE A 34 5.69 -15.96 9.72
C ILE A 34 6.34 -15.05 10.80
N LYS A 35 7.52 -14.48 10.52
CA LYS A 35 8.26 -13.58 11.44
C LYS A 35 8.21 -12.12 11.00
N LEU A 36 7.44 -11.80 9.96
CA LEU A 36 7.32 -10.45 9.43
C LEU A 36 6.60 -9.57 10.45
N LYS A 37 7.23 -8.46 10.85
CA LYS A 37 6.62 -7.45 11.73
C LYS A 37 6.15 -6.23 10.98
N GLU A 38 6.90 -5.83 9.97
CA GLU A 38 6.58 -4.69 9.12
C GLU A 38 6.78 -5.06 7.66
N VAL A 39 5.82 -4.69 6.83
CA VAL A 39 5.97 -4.71 5.37
C VAL A 39 5.76 -3.32 4.81
N VAL A 40 6.63 -2.93 3.88
CA VAL A 40 6.54 -1.67 3.15
C VAL A 40 6.37 -1.99 1.68
N PHE A 41 5.22 -1.66 1.13
CA PHE A 41 4.94 -1.74 -0.30
C PHE A 41 5.34 -0.42 -0.96
N LEU A 42 6.23 -0.48 -1.93
CA LEU A 42 6.59 0.67 -2.74
C LEU A 42 5.77 0.66 -4.02
N CYS A 43 4.71 1.46 -4.10
CA CYS A 43 4.06 1.72 -5.37
C CYS A 43 4.90 2.73 -6.16
N GLU A 44 5.32 2.32 -7.35
CA GLU A 44 5.96 3.21 -8.31
C GLU A 44 4.91 3.82 -9.25
N GLU A 45 3.84 3.05 -9.54
CA GLU A 45 2.73 3.45 -10.39
C GLU A 45 1.37 3.14 -9.71
N PHE A 46 0.29 3.73 -10.21
CA PHE A 46 -1.03 3.51 -9.61
C PHE A 46 -1.62 2.13 -9.91
N GLU A 47 -1.12 1.46 -10.95
CA GLU A 47 -1.62 0.19 -11.49
C GLU A 47 -1.05 -1.04 -10.74
N ASP A 48 -0.52 -0.85 -9.53
CA ASP A 48 0.18 -1.87 -8.75
C ASP A 48 -0.77 -2.90 -8.10
N VAL A 49 -1.45 -3.71 -8.93
CA VAL A 49 -2.41 -4.78 -8.56
C VAL A 49 -1.78 -5.85 -7.66
N TRP A 50 -0.46 -5.97 -7.69
CA TRP A 50 0.29 -6.99 -6.96
C TRP A 50 0.19 -6.84 -5.44
N ILE A 51 -0.06 -5.63 -4.92
CA ILE A 51 -0.16 -5.36 -3.47
C ILE A 51 -1.39 -6.04 -2.88
N THR A 52 -2.55 -5.87 -3.53
CA THR A 52 -3.79 -6.52 -3.11
C THR A 52 -3.64 -8.02 -3.13
N ALA A 53 -3.01 -8.58 -4.18
CA ALA A 53 -2.74 -10.00 -4.26
C ALA A 53 -1.79 -10.47 -3.15
N ALA A 54 -0.69 -9.74 -2.90
CA ALA A 54 0.28 -10.08 -1.86
C ALA A 54 -0.36 -10.04 -0.46
N LEU A 55 -1.15 -9.01 -0.16
CA LEU A 55 -1.87 -8.89 1.11
C LEU A 55 -2.87 -10.03 1.31
N LYS A 56 -3.56 -10.48 0.25
CA LYS A 56 -4.47 -11.64 0.32
C LYS A 56 -3.74 -12.96 0.63
N THR A 57 -2.45 -13.08 0.31
CA THR A 57 -1.64 -14.25 0.68
C THR A 57 -1.13 -14.22 2.12
N LEU A 58 -1.25 -13.08 2.81
CA LEU A 58 -1.03 -13.04 4.25
C LEU A 58 -2.06 -13.95 4.90
N THR A 59 -1.59 -15.12 5.34
CA THR A 59 -2.44 -16.08 6.05
C THR A 59 -3.16 -15.39 7.21
N PRO A 60 -4.34 -15.87 7.64
CA PRO A 60 -5.11 -15.27 8.73
C PRO A 60 -4.43 -15.32 10.12
N ARG A 61 -3.13 -15.69 10.22
CA ARG A 61 -2.34 -15.59 11.44
C ARG A 61 -0.84 -15.35 11.14
N PRO A 62 -0.43 -14.18 10.64
CA PRO A 62 0.93 -13.76 10.85
C PRO A 62 0.95 -13.20 12.29
N ALA A 63 1.17 -14.06 13.30
CA ALA A 63 1.09 -13.68 14.72
C ALA A 63 1.99 -12.49 15.12
N ASN A 64 2.87 -12.06 14.21
CA ASN A 64 3.86 -11.02 14.43
C ASN A 64 3.69 -9.79 13.55
N LEU A 65 2.77 -9.76 12.56
CA LEU A 65 2.63 -8.60 11.69
C LEU A 65 1.99 -7.46 12.48
N GLN A 66 2.74 -6.38 12.62
CA GLN A 66 2.37 -5.20 13.40
C GLN A 66 2.11 -3.99 12.51
N LYS A 67 2.73 -3.94 11.33
CA LYS A 67 2.65 -2.76 10.45
C LYS A 67 2.64 -3.13 8.98
N VAL A 68 1.78 -2.46 8.22
CA VAL A 68 1.82 -2.40 6.76
C VAL A 68 1.91 -0.93 6.37
N ALA A 69 2.95 -0.60 5.62
CA ALA A 69 3.11 0.72 5.02
C ALA A 69 2.99 0.61 3.50
N ILE A 70 2.33 1.58 2.87
CA ILE A 70 2.18 1.66 1.42
C ILE A 70 2.67 3.03 0.99
N HIS A 71 3.67 3.06 0.13
CA HIS A 71 4.09 4.28 -0.54
C HIS A 71 3.14 4.56 -1.69
N ILE A 72 2.40 5.66 -1.63
CA ILE A 72 1.42 6.05 -2.65
C ILE A 72 2.03 7.19 -3.47
N PRO A 73 2.28 7.01 -4.79
CA PRO A 73 2.71 8.11 -5.64
C PRO A 73 1.62 9.18 -5.65
N ILE A 74 2.01 10.45 -5.54
CA ILE A 74 1.09 11.58 -5.67
C ILE A 74 1.29 12.17 -7.06
N PRO A 75 0.23 12.38 -7.86
CA PRO A 75 0.36 13.00 -9.17
C PRO A 75 1.01 14.38 -9.05
N VAL A 76 1.99 14.68 -9.90
CA VAL A 76 2.79 15.93 -9.86
C VAL A 76 1.96 17.18 -10.18
N ARG A 77 0.71 17.03 -10.64
CA ARG A 77 -0.17 18.12 -11.10
C ARG A 77 -1.55 18.09 -10.46
N LEU A 78 -1.63 17.87 -9.16
CA LEU A 78 -2.88 18.07 -8.45
C LEU A 78 -3.11 19.58 -8.29
N SER A 79 -3.94 20.17 -9.16
CA SER A 79 -4.22 21.61 -9.12
C SER A 79 -4.91 22.01 -7.82
N PRO A 80 -4.58 23.18 -7.24
CA PRO A 80 -5.13 23.58 -5.96
C PRO A 80 -6.61 24.00 -6.04
N VAL A 81 -7.41 23.32 -5.22
CA VAL A 81 -8.35 23.86 -4.20
C VAL A 81 -9.77 24.30 -4.56
N ASP A 82 -10.16 24.59 -5.81
CA ASP A 82 -11.52 25.16 -6.04
C ASP A 82 -12.57 24.20 -6.65
N GLU A 83 -12.18 23.01 -7.10
CA GLU A 83 -13.13 21.99 -7.57
C GLU A 83 -13.07 20.72 -6.71
N PRO A 84 -14.21 20.01 -6.52
CA PRO A 84 -14.19 18.71 -5.88
C PRO A 84 -13.25 17.78 -6.64
N PHE A 85 -12.18 17.39 -5.96
CA PHE A 85 -11.14 16.55 -6.54
C PHE A 85 -11.68 15.14 -6.80
N ASP A 86 -11.90 14.80 -8.07
CA ASP A 86 -12.37 13.48 -8.49
C ASP A 86 -11.17 12.54 -8.72
N VAL A 87 -10.89 11.72 -7.71
CA VAL A 87 -9.82 10.72 -7.74
C VAL A 87 -10.03 9.73 -8.88
N LYS A 88 -11.27 9.25 -9.07
CA LYS A 88 -11.61 8.26 -10.09
C LYS A 88 -11.36 8.80 -11.50
N LYS A 89 -11.67 10.08 -11.73
CA LYS A 89 -11.34 10.75 -13.00
C LYS A 89 -9.83 10.93 -13.19
N THR A 90 -9.09 11.14 -12.11
CA THR A 90 -7.63 11.38 -12.16
C THR A 90 -6.84 10.13 -12.47
N ILE A 91 -7.13 9.01 -11.81
CA ILE A 91 -6.38 7.76 -11.97
C ILE A 91 -7.04 6.76 -12.93
N GLY A 92 -8.27 7.04 -13.39
CA GLY A 92 -9.05 6.15 -14.24
C GLY A 92 -9.90 5.16 -13.44
N GLY A 93 -11.03 4.76 -14.03
CA GLY A 93 -12.05 3.95 -13.35
C GLY A 93 -11.59 2.54 -12.97
N GLU A 94 -10.76 1.90 -13.80
CA GLU A 94 -10.23 0.56 -13.55
C GLU A 94 -9.25 0.57 -12.37
N VAL A 95 -8.25 1.46 -12.44
CA VAL A 95 -7.27 1.66 -11.37
C VAL A 95 -7.96 2.02 -10.06
N TYR A 96 -8.95 2.93 -10.12
CA TYR A 96 -9.74 3.29 -8.93
C TYR A 96 -10.43 2.07 -8.31
N SER A 97 -11.00 1.16 -9.13
CA SER A 97 -11.61 -0.07 -8.63
C SER A 97 -10.59 -0.98 -7.91
N GLN A 98 -9.36 -1.06 -8.41
CA GLN A 98 -8.30 -1.84 -7.78
C GLN A 98 -7.89 -1.25 -6.42
N TRP A 99 -7.88 0.09 -6.31
CA TRP A 99 -7.66 0.78 -5.03
C TRP A 99 -8.81 0.56 -4.04
N MET A 100 -10.07 0.47 -4.52
CA MET A 100 -11.20 0.10 -3.65
C MET A 100 -11.07 -1.33 -3.11
N ASP A 101 -10.61 -2.26 -3.95
CA ASP A 101 -10.34 -3.63 -3.50
C ASP A 101 -9.21 -3.67 -2.46
N LEU A 102 -8.16 -2.87 -2.67
CA LEU A 102 -7.07 -2.71 -1.71
C LEU A 102 -7.55 -2.12 -0.38
N ASP A 103 -8.36 -1.07 -0.42
CA ASP A 103 -8.96 -0.43 0.77
C ASP A 103 -9.76 -1.45 1.59
N CYS A 104 -10.55 -2.29 0.92
CA CYS A 104 -11.31 -3.37 1.56
C CYS A 104 -10.39 -4.42 2.22
N VAL A 105 -9.33 -4.86 1.54
CA VAL A 105 -8.35 -5.81 2.11
C VAL A 105 -7.62 -5.21 3.31
N LEU A 106 -7.27 -3.94 3.25
CA LEU A 106 -6.61 -3.22 4.35
C LEU A 106 -7.53 -3.10 5.57
N VAL A 107 -8.80 -2.76 5.37
CA VAL A 107 -9.79 -2.74 6.46
C VAL A 107 -9.90 -4.11 7.11
N GLN A 108 -10.01 -5.18 6.32
CA GLN A 108 -10.09 -6.55 6.84
C GLN A 108 -8.85 -6.90 7.66
N LEU A 109 -7.65 -6.62 7.14
CA LEU A 109 -6.39 -6.90 7.81
C LEU A 109 -6.29 -6.15 9.16
N TRP A 110 -6.72 -4.88 9.17
CA TRP A 110 -6.76 -4.08 10.39
C TRP A 110 -7.74 -4.67 11.41
N GLU A 111 -8.95 -5.03 10.99
CA GLU A 111 -9.99 -5.61 11.86
C GLU A 111 -9.57 -6.97 12.44
N SER A 112 -8.91 -7.82 11.66
CA SER A 112 -8.56 -9.17 12.09
C SER A 112 -7.25 -9.28 12.87
N HIS A 113 -6.30 -8.36 12.69
CA HIS A 113 -4.92 -8.53 13.19
C HIS A 113 -4.37 -7.36 13.99
N ALA A 114 -5.16 -6.30 14.23
CA ALA A 114 -4.69 -5.09 14.92
C ALA A 114 -3.41 -4.49 14.29
N VAL A 115 -3.26 -4.65 12.97
CA VAL A 115 -2.11 -4.17 12.20
C VAL A 115 -2.21 -2.65 12.06
N CYS A 116 -1.11 -1.94 12.32
CA CYS A 116 -0.99 -0.52 12.03
C CYS A 116 -0.84 -0.28 10.52
N LEU A 117 -1.69 0.56 9.94
CA LEU A 117 -1.67 0.88 8.53
C LEU A 117 -1.15 2.30 8.30
N GLN A 118 -0.18 2.43 7.40
CA GLN A 118 0.49 3.69 7.12
C GLN A 118 0.53 3.97 5.61
N ALA A 119 0.04 5.14 5.19
CA ALA A 119 0.27 5.67 3.85
C ALA A 119 1.49 6.60 3.89
N ILE A 120 2.51 6.26 3.11
CA ILE A 120 3.69 7.09 2.91
C ILE A 120 3.48 7.84 1.60
N CYS A 121 3.59 9.16 1.62
CA CYS A 121 3.51 9.97 0.41
C CYS A 121 4.61 11.01 0.39
N SER A 122 5.09 11.33 -0.81
CA SER A 122 6.03 12.43 -1.04
C SER A 122 5.19 13.64 -1.46
N THR A 123 4.99 14.59 -0.55
CA THR A 123 3.98 15.65 -0.78
C THR A 123 4.52 16.87 -1.51
N GLY A 124 5.83 17.04 -1.64
CA GLY A 124 6.44 18.20 -2.32
C GLY A 124 6.05 19.57 -1.74
N GLY A 125 5.47 19.62 -0.54
CA GLY A 125 4.90 20.83 0.08
C GLY A 125 3.37 20.92 0.02
N GLU A 126 2.68 20.03 -0.69
CA GLU A 126 1.22 20.04 -0.88
C GLU A 126 0.49 19.01 0.00
N GLU A 127 0.76 19.03 1.32
CA GLU A 127 0.23 18.02 2.25
C GLU A 127 -1.30 17.91 2.23
N LYS A 128 -2.02 19.05 2.14
CA LYS A 128 -3.49 19.06 2.11
C LYS A 128 -4.02 18.32 0.87
N VAL A 129 -3.37 18.52 -0.27
CA VAL A 129 -3.78 17.94 -1.55
C VAL A 129 -3.49 16.43 -1.55
N ALA A 130 -2.29 16.03 -1.10
CA ALA A 130 -1.94 14.62 -0.92
C ALA A 130 -2.88 13.91 0.07
N ARG A 131 -3.30 14.61 1.12
CA ARG A 131 -4.30 14.13 2.08
C ARG A 131 -5.62 13.85 1.40
N GLU A 132 -6.24 14.83 0.74
CA GLU A 132 -7.53 14.61 0.05
C GLU A 132 -7.44 13.54 -1.04
N PHE A 133 -6.32 13.47 -1.76
CA PHE A 133 -6.05 12.40 -2.73
C PHE A 133 -6.10 11.02 -2.08
N ILE A 134 -5.38 10.83 -0.98
CA ILE A 134 -5.35 9.55 -0.25
C ILE A 134 -6.70 9.24 0.38
N LYS A 135 -7.44 10.25 0.86
CA LYS A 135 -8.81 10.04 1.36
C LYS A 135 -9.73 9.48 0.28
N GLY A 136 -9.58 9.92 -0.96
CA GLY A 136 -10.37 9.40 -2.07
C GLY A 136 -9.89 8.03 -2.58
N LEU A 137 -8.60 7.70 -2.44
CA LEU A 137 -8.08 6.37 -2.78
C LEU A 137 -8.41 5.29 -1.74
N LEU A 138 -8.38 5.65 -0.45
CA LEU A 138 -8.58 4.73 0.67
C LEU A 138 -9.68 5.26 1.62
N PRO A 139 -10.93 5.38 1.11
CA PRO A 139 -12.01 6.04 1.82
C PRO A 139 -12.41 5.34 3.11
N GLU A 140 -12.49 4.01 3.15
CA GLU A 140 -12.89 3.29 4.35
C GLU A 140 -11.80 3.33 5.42
N MET A 141 -10.54 3.13 5.03
CA MET A 141 -9.40 3.28 5.94
C MET A 141 -9.31 4.67 6.56
N THR A 142 -9.55 5.71 5.74
CA THR A 142 -9.57 7.11 6.19
C THR A 142 -10.73 7.37 7.14
N LYS A 143 -11.95 6.97 6.77
CA LYS A 143 -13.17 7.18 7.56
C LYS A 143 -13.08 6.59 8.95
N ARG A 144 -12.35 5.48 9.10
CA ARG A 144 -12.13 4.79 10.38
C ARG A 144 -11.02 5.44 11.22
N GLY A 145 -10.30 6.43 10.68
CA GLY A 145 -9.18 7.09 11.35
C GLY A 145 -7.98 6.16 11.57
N ARG A 146 -7.80 5.16 10.72
CA ARG A 146 -6.81 4.08 10.88
C ARG A 146 -5.64 4.14 9.91
N LEU A 147 -5.59 5.22 9.12
CA LEU A 147 -4.51 5.48 8.19
C LEU A 147 -3.61 6.58 8.73
N GLU A 148 -2.40 6.23 9.12
CA GLU A 148 -1.38 7.23 9.44
C GLU A 148 -0.76 7.74 8.14
N MET A 149 -0.70 9.05 7.96
CA MET A 149 -0.06 9.67 6.80
C MET A 149 1.33 10.15 7.18
N VAL A 150 2.36 9.64 6.50
CA VAL A 150 3.75 10.06 6.72
C VAL A 150 4.29 10.73 5.47
N ASN A 151 4.75 11.98 5.65
CA ASN A 151 5.46 12.70 4.62
C ASN A 151 6.89 12.17 4.53
N LYS A 152 7.29 11.67 3.35
CA LYS A 152 8.69 11.35 3.08
C LYS A 152 9.44 12.68 2.85
N GLY A 153 9.92 13.29 3.94
CA GLY A 153 10.74 14.50 3.88
C GLY A 153 11.89 14.30 2.89
N GLY A 154 11.99 15.17 1.89
CA GLY A 154 12.93 15.03 0.78
C GLY A 154 14.39 15.07 1.26
N SER A 155 15.16 14.07 0.87
CA SER A 155 16.62 14.10 0.68
C SER A 155 17.04 12.82 -0.05
N TYR A 156 17.23 12.92 -1.37
CA TYR A 156 18.25 12.16 -2.09
C TYR A 156 19.24 13.17 -2.65
#